data_AF-A0A5N1I2X9-F1
#
_entry.id   AF-A0A5N1I2X9-F1
#
_cell.length_a   1.000
_cell.length_b   1.000
_cell.length_c   1.000
_cell.angle_alpha   90.00
_cell.angle_beta   90.00
_cell.angle_gamma   90.00
#
_symmetry.space_group_name_H-M   'P 1'
#
loop_
_entity.id
_entity.type
_entity.pdbx_description
1 polymer ?
#
loop_
_entity_poly.entity_id
_entity_poly.type
_entity_poly.pdbx_seq_one_letter_code
_entity_poly.pdbx_strand_id
1 'polypeptide(L)'
;FNTWRQLSTDIQDIIFMTDLPIEVGENLDLKKLFKFDGIHFDDSVLSDPYAIIETVVKIHIECKLNSVVTFANVSHYLTKEQLNNLITFINEVNMPLILIEFSSSDFKVVSGDARVCYIDEDFVDWY
;
A
#
# COMPACT_ATOMS: atom_id res chain seq x y z
N PHE A 1 5.92 -9.45 28.30
CA PHE A 1 5.98 -8.59 29.50
C PHE A 1 7.21 -8.85 30.37
N ASN A 2 7.53 -10.09 30.78
CA ASN A 2 8.76 -10.38 31.56
C ASN A 2 10.06 -9.94 30.87
N THR A 3 10.18 -10.14 29.55
CA THR A 3 11.36 -9.74 28.77
C THR A 3 11.57 -8.22 28.71
N TRP A 4 10.50 -7.43 28.67
CA TRP A 4 10.59 -5.96 28.67
C TRP A 4 11.06 -5.43 30.03
N ARG A 5 10.56 -6.04 31.11
CA ARG A 5 10.98 -5.70 32.46
C ARG A 5 12.48 -6.00 32.65
N GLN A 6 12.95 -7.12 32.13
CA GLN A 6 14.38 -7.45 32.15
C GLN A 6 15.21 -6.42 31.38
N LEU A 7 14.83 -6.08 30.16
CA LEU A 7 15.51 -5.05 29.35
C LEU A 7 15.54 -3.69 30.06
N SER A 8 14.44 -3.29 30.69
CA SER A 8 14.35 -2.03 31.44
C SER A 8 15.29 -2.03 32.65
N THR A 9 15.38 -3.14 33.38
CA THR A 9 16.33 -3.30 34.48
C THR A 9 17.77 -3.20 33.98
N ASP A 10 18.11 -3.90 32.90
CA ASP A 10 19.47 -3.90 32.35
C ASP A 10 19.88 -2.48 31.88
N ILE A 11 18.95 -1.72 31.28
CA ILE A 11 19.18 -0.32 30.87
C ILE A 11 19.38 0.59 32.10
N GLN A 12 18.57 0.42 33.15
CA GLN A 12 18.68 1.20 34.39
C GLN A 12 20.02 0.94 35.10
N ASP A 13 20.45 -0.32 35.18
CA ASP A 13 21.73 -0.70 35.79
C ASP A 13 22.92 -0.05 35.06
N ILE A 14 22.89 -0.01 33.73
CA ILE A 14 23.92 0.65 32.91
C ILE A 14 23.93 2.16 33.15
N ILE A 15 22.75 2.80 33.18
CA ILE A 15 22.64 4.24 33.41
C ILE A 15 23.05 4.62 34.83
N PHE A 16 22.77 3.78 35.83
CA PHE A 16 23.20 4.01 37.21
C PHE A 16 24.73 4.05 37.35
N MET A 17 25.46 3.35 36.48
CA MET A 17 26.92 3.38 36.43
C MET A 17 27.49 4.65 35.74
N THR A 18 26.65 5.49 35.14
CA THR A 18 27.08 6.74 34.48
C THR A 18 26.98 7.95 35.40
N ASP A 19 27.99 8.83 35.37
CA ASP A 19 28.03 10.09 36.13
C ASP A 19 27.24 11.21 35.40
N LEU A 20 26.04 10.88 34.91
CA LEU A 20 25.17 11.79 34.18
C LEU A 20 23.74 11.68 34.71
N PRO A 21 23.00 12.81 34.85
CA PRO A 21 21.62 12.79 35.33
C PRO A 21 20.68 12.33 34.21
N ILE A 22 20.66 11.03 33.94
CA ILE A 22 19.84 10.41 32.89
C ILE A 22 18.67 9.68 33.54
N GLU A 23 17.45 9.91 33.03
CA GLU A 23 16.23 9.25 33.48
C GLU A 23 15.70 8.29 32.40
N VAL A 24 15.28 7.09 32.80
CA VAL A 24 14.61 6.12 31.93
C VAL A 24 13.11 6.26 32.10
N GLY A 25 12.44 6.81 31.09
CA GLY A 25 10.98 6.92 31.10
C GLY A 25 10.31 5.54 31.00
N GLU A 26 9.40 5.22 31.92
CA GLU A 26 8.73 3.90 31.99
C GLU A 26 7.57 3.73 31.00
N ASN A 27 7.22 4.77 30.23
CA ASN A 27 6.08 4.72 29.32
C ASN A 27 6.41 3.96 28.03
N LEU A 28 6.01 2.68 28.00
CA LEU A 28 5.96 1.87 26.79
C LEU A 28 4.86 2.39 25.86
N ASP A 29 5.26 3.04 24.77
CA ASP A 29 4.37 3.44 23.69
C ASP A 29 4.54 2.46 22.52
N LEU A 30 3.49 1.71 22.19
CA LEU A 30 3.50 0.78 21.06
C LEU A 30 3.87 1.46 19.74
N LYS A 31 3.54 2.75 19.57
CA LYS A 31 3.95 3.48 18.35
C LYS A 31 5.46 3.67 18.30
N LYS A 32 6.10 3.93 19.43
CA LYS A 32 7.57 4.03 19.52
C LYS A 32 8.23 2.69 19.24
N LEU A 33 7.64 1.60 19.73
CA LEU A 33 8.09 0.24 19.44
C LEU A 33 7.98 -0.10 17.97
N PHE A 34 6.83 0.13 17.33
CA PHE A 34 6.67 -0.13 15.90
C PHE A 34 7.66 0.64 15.03
N LYS A 35 7.98 1.88 15.42
CA LYS A 35 9.02 2.67 14.74
C LYS A 35 10.42 2.12 14.98
N PHE A 36 10.71 1.66 16.20
CA PHE A 36 11.99 1.06 16.55
C PHE A 36 12.22 -0.28 15.83
N ASP A 37 11.18 -1.11 15.75
CA ASP A 37 11.20 -2.41 15.08
C ASP A 37 11.28 -2.28 13.54
N GLY A 38 11.17 -1.06 13.01
CA GLY A 38 11.32 -0.79 11.58
C GLY A 38 10.24 -1.46 10.75
N ILE A 39 8.98 -1.45 11.19
CA ILE A 39 7.89 -2.06 10.41
C ILE A 39 7.67 -1.29 9.12
N HIS A 40 7.96 -1.94 7.99
CA HIS A 40 7.74 -1.42 6.63
C HIS A 40 7.22 -2.55 5.72
N PHE A 41 6.71 -2.18 4.54
CA PHE A 41 6.40 -3.17 3.49
C PHE A 41 7.69 -3.78 2.95
N ASP A 42 7.66 -5.05 2.59
CA ASP A 42 8.81 -5.75 2.01
C ASP A 42 9.30 -5.06 0.73
N ASP A 43 10.62 -4.90 0.58
CA ASP A 43 11.21 -4.20 -0.57
C ASP A 43 10.89 -4.89 -1.91
N SER A 44 10.66 -6.20 -1.90
CA SER A 44 10.24 -6.94 -3.10
C SER A 44 8.88 -6.46 -3.62
N VAL A 45 7.96 -6.10 -2.72
CA VAL A 45 6.65 -5.52 -3.08
C VAL A 45 6.84 -4.16 -3.74
N LEU A 46 7.80 -3.35 -3.26
CA LEU A 46 8.06 -2.01 -3.78
C LEU A 46 8.77 -2.01 -5.15
N SER A 47 9.22 -3.18 -5.62
CA SER A 47 9.91 -3.33 -6.91
C SER A 47 9.02 -3.88 -8.02
N ASP A 48 7.87 -4.48 -7.69
CA ASP A 48 6.93 -5.05 -8.65
C ASP A 48 5.68 -4.15 -8.79
N PRO A 49 5.44 -3.52 -9.96
CA PRO A 49 4.27 -2.67 -10.17
C PRO A 49 2.93 -3.35 -9.86
N TYR A 50 2.81 -4.65 -10.13
CA TYR A 50 1.58 -5.39 -9.81
C TYR A 50 1.39 -5.50 -8.30
N ALA A 51 2.43 -5.92 -7.58
CA ALA A 51 2.41 -6.02 -6.12
C ALA A 51 2.13 -4.67 -5.43
N ILE A 52 2.65 -3.57 -5.97
CA ILE A 52 2.34 -2.20 -5.49
C ILE A 52 0.84 -1.92 -5.62
N ILE A 53 0.26 -2.12 -6.81
CA ILE A 53 -1.17 -1.88 -7.06
C ILE A 53 -2.05 -2.73 -6.13
N GLU A 54 -1.75 -4.02 -6.03
CA GLU A 54 -2.48 -4.94 -5.15
C GLU A 54 -2.38 -4.50 -3.67
N THR A 55 -1.21 -4.06 -3.24
CA THR A 55 -0.97 -3.58 -1.87
C THR A 55 -1.77 -2.31 -1.57
N VAL A 56 -1.83 -1.35 -2.49
CA VAL A 56 -2.64 -0.13 -2.32
C VAL A 56 -4.12 -0.49 -2.15
N VAL A 57 -4.64 -1.42 -2.95
CA VAL A 57 -6.03 -1.90 -2.83
C VAL A 57 -6.26 -2.55 -1.45
N LYS A 58 -5.34 -3.43 -1.02
CA LYS A 58 -5.41 -4.06 0.31
C LYS A 58 -5.40 -3.04 1.45
N ILE A 59 -4.51 -2.05 1.39
CA ILE A 59 -4.45 -0.95 2.38
C ILE A 59 -5.80 -0.22 2.44
N HIS A 60 -6.39 0.09 1.29
CA HIS A 60 -7.66 0.80 1.24
C HIS A 60 -8.80 0.03 1.90
N ILE A 61 -8.84 -1.29 1.70
CA ILE A 61 -9.79 -2.21 2.35
C ILE A 61 -9.54 -2.26 3.86
N GLU A 62 -8.30 -2.53 4.28
CA GLU A 62 -7.93 -2.68 5.70
C GLU A 62 -8.18 -1.39 6.50
N CYS A 63 -7.87 -0.24 5.91
CA CYS A 63 -8.10 1.07 6.52
C CYS A 63 -9.54 1.58 6.38
N LYS A 64 -10.43 0.83 5.70
CA LYS A 64 -11.85 1.19 5.49
C LYS A 64 -12.02 2.59 4.91
N LEU A 65 -11.19 2.95 3.94
CA LEU A 65 -11.20 4.28 3.36
C LEU A 65 -12.47 4.50 2.53
N ASN A 66 -13.14 5.64 2.74
CA ASN A 66 -14.41 5.99 2.07
C ASN A 66 -14.17 6.75 0.76
N SER A 67 -13.29 6.23 -0.09
CA SER A 67 -12.98 6.75 -1.42
C SER A 67 -12.84 5.58 -2.40
N VAL A 68 -12.64 5.88 -3.69
CA VAL A 68 -12.40 4.87 -4.73
C VAL A 68 -10.93 4.90 -5.12
N VAL A 69 -10.31 3.72 -5.21
CA VAL A 69 -8.93 3.61 -5.69
C VAL A 69 -8.90 3.90 -7.18
N THR A 70 -8.01 4.78 -7.60
CA THR A 70 -7.85 5.17 -9.00
C THR A 70 -6.37 5.15 -9.37
N PHE A 71 -6.05 4.54 -10.51
CA PHE A 71 -4.71 4.57 -11.08
C PHE A 71 -4.73 5.12 -12.50
N ALA A 72 -3.63 5.74 -12.89
CA ALA A 72 -3.42 6.23 -14.24
C ALA A 72 -2.30 5.44 -14.94
N ASN A 73 -2.48 5.18 -16.23
CA ASN A 73 -1.50 4.57 -17.12
C ASN A 73 -0.97 3.20 -16.64
N VAL A 74 -1.84 2.38 -16.03
CA VAL A 74 -1.49 1.06 -15.50
C VAL A 74 -1.03 0.12 -16.62
N SER A 75 -1.59 0.29 -17.81
CA SER A 75 -1.22 -0.50 -18.99
C SER A 75 0.26 -0.38 -19.38
N HIS A 76 0.95 0.68 -18.95
CA HIS A 76 2.38 0.87 -19.22
C HIS A 76 3.28 0.02 -18.32
N TYR A 77 2.74 -0.51 -17.23
CA TYR A 77 3.50 -1.24 -16.21
C TYR A 77 3.10 -2.71 -16.11
N LEU A 78 1.83 -3.03 -16.42
CA LEU A 78 1.32 -4.38 -16.30
C LEU A 78 1.32 -5.11 -17.65
N THR A 79 1.70 -6.37 -17.60
CA THR A 79 1.42 -7.31 -18.68
C THR A 79 -0.09 -7.59 -18.77
N LYS A 80 -0.55 -8.10 -19.92
CA LYS A 80 -1.95 -8.52 -20.10
C LYS A 80 -2.39 -9.56 -19.06
N GLU A 81 -1.51 -10.48 -18.69
CA GLU A 81 -1.78 -11.50 -17.65
C GLU A 81 -1.96 -10.84 -16.28
N GLN A 82 -1.07 -9.92 -15.89
CA GLN A 82 -1.19 -9.18 -14.65
C GLN A 82 -2.45 -8.32 -14.59
N LEU A 83 -2.84 -7.69 -15.72
CA LEU A 83 -4.10 -6.94 -15.79
C LEU A 83 -5.32 -7.86 -15.58
N ASN A 84 -5.33 -9.05 -16.17
CA ASN A 84 -6.39 -10.02 -15.94
C ASN A 84 -6.43 -10.51 -14.48
N ASN A 85 -5.26 -10.75 -13.88
CA ASN A 85 -5.17 -11.12 -12.47
C ASN A 85 -5.71 -10.01 -11.56
N LEU A 86 -5.42 -8.74 -11.89
CA LEU A 86 -5.97 -7.59 -11.19
C LEU A 86 -7.49 -7.54 -11.29
N ILE A 87 -8.06 -7.75 -12.47
CA ILE A 87 -9.52 -7.78 -12.66
C ILE A 87 -10.16 -8.88 -11.81
N THR A 88 -9.59 -10.09 -11.82
CA THR A 88 -10.07 -11.21 -10.98
C THR A 88 -10.02 -10.85 -9.50
N PHE A 89 -8.88 -10.35 -9.03
CA PHE A 89 -8.69 -9.95 -7.64
C PHE A 89 -9.72 -8.89 -7.19
N ILE A 90 -9.93 -7.86 -8.02
CA ILE A 90 -10.89 -6.78 -7.73
C ILE A 90 -12.34 -7.31 -7.64
N ASN A 91 -12.70 -8.24 -8.52
CA ASN A 91 -14.00 -8.90 -8.47
C ASN A 91 -14.19 -9.75 -7.20
N GLU A 92 -13.13 -10.45 -6.76
CA GLU A 92 -13.16 -11.28 -5.53
C GLU A 92 -13.35 -10.43 -4.27
N VAL A 93 -12.66 -9.29 -4.17
CA VAL A 93 -12.79 -8.38 -3.02
C VAL A 93 -14.00 -7.45 -3.12
N ASN A 94 -14.74 -7.50 -4.24
CA ASN A 94 -15.93 -6.69 -4.53
C ASN A 94 -15.73 -5.19 -4.26
N MET A 95 -14.65 -4.64 -4.82
CA MET A 95 -14.26 -3.24 -4.64
C MET A 95 -14.30 -2.48 -5.97
N PRO A 96 -14.80 -1.24 -6.03
CA PRO A 96 -14.67 -0.43 -7.22
C PRO A 96 -13.20 0.01 -7.44
N LEU A 97 -12.70 -0.19 -8.65
CA LEU A 97 -11.40 0.28 -9.12
C LEU A 97 -11.58 1.09 -10.41
N ILE A 98 -10.95 2.26 -10.49
CA ILE A 98 -10.93 3.08 -11.71
C ILE A 98 -9.52 3.05 -12.31
N LEU A 99 -9.43 2.70 -13.59
CA LEU A 99 -8.20 2.76 -14.37
C LEU A 99 -8.37 3.81 -15.45
N ILE A 100 -7.47 4.80 -15.50
CA ILE A 100 -7.48 5.88 -16.48
C ILE A 100 -6.27 5.71 -17.39
N GLU A 101 -6.48 5.61 -18.69
CA GLU A 101 -5.40 5.43 -19.66
C GLU A 101 -5.36 6.65 -20.59
N PHE A 102 -4.26 7.39 -20.57
CA PHE A 102 -4.03 8.50 -21.50
C PHE A 102 -3.37 7.93 -22.75
N SER A 103 -4.13 7.81 -23.81
CA SER A 103 -3.69 7.09 -25.00
C SER A 103 -4.23 7.73 -26.29
N SER A 104 -3.56 7.46 -27.41
CA SER A 104 -4.04 7.84 -28.74
C SER A 104 -5.25 6.99 -29.15
N SER A 105 -6.01 7.48 -30.13
CA SER A 105 -7.18 6.80 -30.74
C SER A 105 -6.98 5.32 -31.07
N ASP A 106 -5.74 4.91 -31.32
CA ASP A 106 -5.38 3.58 -31.78
C ASP A 106 -5.18 2.57 -30.62
N PHE A 107 -5.21 3.05 -29.38
CA PHE A 107 -4.98 2.25 -28.20
C PHE A 107 -6.23 1.44 -27.83
N LYS A 108 -6.19 0.16 -28.17
CA LYS A 108 -7.20 -0.80 -27.77
C LYS A 108 -6.82 -1.37 -26.42
N VAL A 109 -7.39 -0.83 -25.34
CA VAL A 109 -7.40 -1.52 -24.06
C VAL A 109 -8.01 -2.90 -24.31
N VAL A 110 -7.29 -3.95 -23.92
CA VAL A 110 -7.79 -5.31 -24.06
C VAL A 110 -8.92 -5.48 -23.04
N SER A 111 -10.15 -5.26 -23.52
CA SER A 111 -11.36 -5.40 -22.73
C SER A 111 -11.70 -6.89 -22.56
N GLY A 112 -11.40 -7.43 -21.38
CA GLY A 112 -12.13 -8.56 -20.82
C GLY A 112 -13.48 -8.09 -20.26
N ASP A 113 -13.82 -8.51 -19.04
CA ASP A 113 -15.06 -8.16 -18.34
C ASP A 113 -15.11 -6.72 -17.78
N ALA A 114 -14.11 -5.88 -18.08
CA ALA A 114 -14.05 -4.51 -17.61
C ALA A 114 -14.96 -3.60 -18.45
N ARG A 115 -15.73 -2.72 -17.79
CA ARG A 115 -16.42 -1.63 -18.48
C ARG A 115 -15.40 -0.58 -18.90
N VAL A 116 -15.35 -0.30 -20.20
CA VAL A 116 -14.44 0.71 -20.78
C VAL A 116 -15.28 1.87 -21.28
N CYS A 117 -14.93 3.09 -20.87
CA CYS A 117 -15.48 4.33 -21.41
C CYS A 117 -14.35 5.08 -22.11
N TYR A 118 -14.61 5.61 -23.31
CA TYR A 118 -13.63 6.38 -24.07
C TYR A 118 -14.13 7.80 -24.26
N ILE A 119 -13.30 8.76 -23.81
CA ILE A 119 -13.54 10.19 -23.97
C ILE A 119 -12.59 10.67 -25.07
N ASP A 120 -13.16 11.19 -26.16
CA ASP A 120 -12.39 11.74 -27.27
C ASP A 120 -11.96 13.20 -27.04
N GLU A 121 -11.22 13.77 -28.00
CA GLU A 121 -10.72 15.15 -27.96
C GLU A 121 -11.84 16.20 -27.93
N ASP A 122 -13.04 15.84 -28.40
CA ASP A 122 -14.23 16.70 -28.42
C ASP A 122 -15.09 16.53 -27.14
N PHE A 123 -14.59 15.79 -26.14
CA PHE A 123 -15.25 15.47 -24.88
C PHE A 123 -16.59 14.71 -25.05
N VAL A 124 -16.72 13.97 -26.15
CA VAL A 124 -17.87 13.09 -26.39
C VAL A 124 -17.57 11.71 -25.79
N ASP A 125 -18.45 11.26 -24.89
CA ASP A 125 -18.41 9.92 -24.32
C ASP A 125 -19.12 8.94 -25.27
N TRP A 126 -18.38 7.99 -25.82
CA TRP A 126 -18.90 6.94 -26.69
C TRP A 126 -19.19 5.69 -25.84
N TYR A 127 -20.44 5.57 -25.38
CA TYR A 127 -20.95 4.45 -24.59
C TYR A 127 -21.46 3.28 -25.45
#